data_AF-A0A8S3I790-F1
#
_entry.id   AF-A0A8S3I790-F1
#
_cell.length_a   1.000
_cell.length_b   1.000
_cell.length_c   1.000
_cell.angle_alpha   90.00
_cell.angle_beta   90.00
_cell.angle_gamma   90.00
#
_symmetry.space_group_name_H-M   'P 1'
#
loop_
_entity.id
_entity.type
_entity.pdbx_description
1 polymer ?
#
loop_
_entity_poly.entity_id
_entity_poly.type
_entity_poly.pdbx_seq_one_letter_code
_entity_poly.pdbx_strand_id
1 'polypeptide(L)'
;MNSAGLTGTDKGLYDLGTYFAQLVRWLHASLSKKTDGYISRHDTTIRAIFLLNNVNYLLKRLENSPLLVMIQRCQPDLKSKYEDDFKTSLKDYTKCYTPLIIAIQQMLEYDNVNRLSDGKLRDRDREQLKESFATLNAAIDNLRQQCQEYIVSDIDLRDRLRTEGKLLIMDMFRTYYNKFSNKDFTRNREKYIRYDPRILESIIDNFFEHHS
;
A
#
# COMPACT_ATOMS: atom_id res chain seq x y z
N MET A 1 -12.11 20.29 27.44
CA MET A 1 -12.77 20.98 28.56
C MET A 1 -12.31 20.34 29.86
N ASN A 2 -11.99 21.11 30.89
CA ASN A 2 -11.63 20.57 32.19
C ASN A 2 -12.91 20.12 32.92
N SER A 3 -12.91 18.99 33.64
CA SER A 3 -14.12 18.40 34.26
C SER A 3 -14.76 19.26 35.37
N ALA A 4 -14.14 20.40 35.70
CA ALA A 4 -14.43 21.26 36.84
C ALA A 4 -15.74 22.09 36.76
N GLY A 5 -16.66 21.78 35.84
CA GLY A 5 -17.93 22.51 35.69
C GLY A 5 -19.11 21.68 35.17
N LEU A 6 -19.00 20.36 35.15
CA LEU A 6 -20.04 19.47 34.62
C LEU A 6 -21.01 19.01 35.72
N THR A 7 -22.31 18.96 35.40
CA THR A 7 -23.35 18.43 36.29
C THR A 7 -23.23 16.89 36.44
N GLY A 8 -23.90 16.28 37.42
CA GLY A 8 -23.71 14.85 37.76
C GLY A 8 -23.79 13.88 36.56
N THR A 9 -24.77 14.06 35.67
CA THR A 9 -24.93 13.22 34.47
C THR A 9 -23.89 13.55 33.39
N ASP A 10 -23.58 14.83 33.19
CA ASP A 10 -22.58 15.27 32.20
C ASP A 10 -21.16 14.83 32.57
N LYS A 11 -20.84 14.85 33.87
CA LYS A 11 -19.58 14.36 34.40
C LYS A 11 -19.44 12.86 34.19
N GLY A 12 -20.50 12.07 34.46
CA GLY A 12 -20.49 10.63 34.23
C GLY A 12 -20.26 10.25 32.76
N LEU A 13 -20.89 10.97 31.82
CA LEU A 13 -20.67 10.76 30.38
C LEU A 13 -19.24 11.15 29.94
N TYR A 14 -18.69 12.22 30.54
CA TYR A 14 -17.31 12.65 30.28
C TYR A 14 -16.27 11.64 30.79
N ASP A 15 -16.46 11.12 32.02
CA ASP A 15 -15.58 10.12 32.61
C ASP A 15 -15.64 8.81 31.81
N LEU A 16 -16.83 8.41 31.36
CA LEU A 16 -17.02 7.24 30.49
C LEU A 16 -16.34 7.42 29.13
N GLY A 17 -16.48 8.60 28.50
CA GLY A 17 -15.77 8.93 27.26
C GLY A 17 -14.26 8.86 27.42
N THR A 18 -13.73 9.38 28.54
CA THR A 18 -12.31 9.35 28.86
C THR A 18 -11.79 7.92 29.04
N TYR A 19 -12.56 7.07 29.73
CA TYR A 19 -12.26 5.66 29.93
C TYR A 19 -12.17 4.91 28.59
N PHE A 20 -13.17 5.06 27.72
CA PHE A 20 -13.15 4.42 26.40
C PHE A 20 -12.01 4.94 25.51
N ALA A 21 -11.72 6.24 25.54
CA ALA A 21 -10.59 6.80 24.81
C ALA A 21 -9.25 6.20 25.29
N GLN A 22 -9.14 5.87 26.59
CA GLN A 22 -7.98 5.16 27.13
C GLN A 22 -7.92 3.70 26.64
N LEU A 23 -9.05 2.98 26.63
CA LEU A 23 -9.12 1.61 26.10
C LEU A 23 -8.71 1.54 24.64
N VAL A 24 -9.22 2.46 23.82
CA VAL A 24 -8.90 2.54 22.38
C VAL A 24 -7.40 2.80 22.18
N ARG A 25 -6.81 3.70 22.97
CA ARG A 25 -5.36 3.95 22.94
C ARG A 25 -4.54 2.72 23.35
N TRP A 26 -4.98 1.99 24.38
CA TRP A 26 -4.32 0.75 24.80
C TRP A 26 -4.42 -0.36 23.76
N LEU A 27 -5.57 -0.53 23.13
CA LEU A 27 -5.75 -1.47 22.04
C LEU A 27 -4.78 -1.16 20.90
N HIS A 28 -4.74 0.10 20.45
CA HIS A 28 -3.82 0.51 19.39
C HIS A 28 -2.35 0.25 19.78
N ALA A 29 -1.93 0.67 20.98
CA ALA A 29 -0.56 0.44 21.45
C ALA A 29 -0.21 -1.05 21.53
N SER A 30 -1.17 -1.91 21.92
CA SER A 30 -0.99 -3.36 21.94
C SER A 30 -0.82 -3.92 20.53
N LEU A 31 -1.64 -3.46 19.57
CA LEU A 31 -1.55 -3.84 18.16
C LEU A 31 -0.21 -3.42 17.56
N SER A 32 0.22 -2.18 17.78
CA SER A 32 1.53 -1.69 17.32
C SER A 32 2.67 -2.53 17.89
N LYS A 33 2.66 -2.84 19.20
CA LYS A 33 3.66 -3.73 19.81
C LYS A 33 3.63 -5.15 19.23
N LYS A 34 2.44 -5.68 18.91
CA LYS A 34 2.33 -6.99 18.26
C LYS A 34 3.01 -7.00 16.89
N THR A 35 3.06 -5.84 16.20
CA THR A 35 3.82 -5.74 14.95
C THR A 35 5.32 -5.88 15.13
N ASP A 36 5.86 -5.71 16.34
CA ASP A 36 7.28 -5.89 16.60
C ASP A 36 7.69 -7.37 16.43
N GLY A 37 6.77 -8.32 16.65
CA GLY A 37 7.01 -9.73 16.36
C GLY A 37 7.12 -10.04 14.86
N TYR A 38 6.50 -9.22 14.00
CA TYR A 38 6.64 -9.33 12.54
C TYR A 38 7.97 -8.77 12.03
N ILE A 39 8.75 -8.05 12.86
CA ILE A 39 10.08 -7.53 12.50
C ILE A 39 11.03 -8.66 12.07
N SER A 40 10.84 -9.88 12.61
CA SER A 40 11.63 -11.06 12.23
C SER A 40 11.51 -11.47 10.74
N ARG A 41 10.52 -10.96 10.00
CA ARG A 41 10.32 -11.22 8.57
C ARG A 41 10.79 -10.10 7.64
N HIS A 42 11.36 -9.01 8.15
CA HIS A 42 11.81 -7.82 7.37
C HIS A 42 10.78 -7.17 6.43
N ASP A 43 9.54 -7.65 6.36
CA ASP A 43 8.55 -7.10 5.44
C ASP A 43 7.75 -5.98 6.11
N THR A 44 8.08 -4.73 5.76
CA THR A 44 7.33 -3.56 6.24
C THR A 44 5.87 -3.58 5.77
N THR A 45 5.57 -4.29 4.68
CA THR A 45 4.25 -4.36 4.04
C THR A 45 3.27 -5.15 4.89
N ILE A 46 3.67 -6.31 5.44
CA ILE A 46 2.76 -7.10 6.30
C ILE A 46 2.39 -6.35 7.58
N ARG A 47 3.33 -5.58 8.14
CA ARG A 47 3.07 -4.71 9.31
C ARG A 47 2.07 -3.62 8.94
N ALA A 48 2.25 -2.98 7.79
CA ALA A 48 1.34 -1.98 7.26
C ALA A 48 -0.07 -2.54 7.05
N ILE A 49 -0.21 -3.69 6.39
CA ILE A 49 -1.51 -4.36 6.17
C ILE A 49 -2.19 -4.70 7.50
N PHE A 50 -1.45 -5.25 8.47
CA PHE A 50 -2.00 -5.55 9.79
C PHE A 50 -2.55 -4.30 10.48
N LEU A 51 -1.79 -3.19 10.47
CA LEU A 51 -2.25 -1.93 11.07
C LEU A 51 -3.44 -1.36 10.31
N LEU A 52 -3.41 -1.36 8.97
CA LEU A 52 -4.53 -0.91 8.13
C LEU A 52 -5.82 -1.66 8.46
N ASN A 53 -5.79 -2.99 8.53
CA ASN A 53 -6.97 -3.79 8.89
C ASN A 53 -7.54 -3.39 10.24
N ASN A 54 -6.69 -3.31 11.27
CA ASN A 54 -7.13 -3.06 12.63
C ASN A 54 -7.57 -1.60 12.85
N VAL A 55 -6.85 -0.62 12.31
CA VAL A 55 -7.20 0.80 12.41
C VAL A 55 -8.46 1.09 11.61
N ASN A 56 -8.63 0.51 10.41
CA ASN A 56 -9.87 0.63 9.64
C ASN A 56 -11.06 0.05 10.39
N TYR A 57 -10.91 -1.15 10.98
CA TYR A 57 -11.94 -1.76 11.80
C TYR A 57 -12.32 -0.87 12.99
N LEU A 58 -11.33 -0.35 13.71
CA LEU A 58 -11.53 0.54 14.84
C LEU A 58 -12.27 1.82 14.42
N LEU A 59 -11.81 2.51 13.37
CA LEU A 59 -12.44 3.73 12.88
C LEU A 59 -13.89 3.49 12.46
N LYS A 60 -14.16 2.46 11.65
CA LYS A 60 -15.53 2.08 11.26
C LYS A 60 -16.41 1.76 12.47
N ARG A 61 -15.88 1.09 13.50
CA ARG A 61 -16.64 0.80 14.73
C ARG A 61 -16.92 2.03 15.57
N LEU A 62 -15.96 2.96 15.65
CA LEU A 62 -16.14 4.23 16.35
C LEU A 62 -17.18 5.10 15.64
N GLU A 63 -17.07 5.25 14.32
CA GLU A 63 -17.97 6.08 13.51
C GLU A 63 -19.42 5.59 13.53
N ASN A 64 -19.63 4.27 13.59
CA ASN A 64 -20.96 3.66 13.66
C ASN A 64 -21.51 3.57 15.10
N SER A 65 -20.90 4.25 16.08
CA SER A 65 -21.27 4.18 17.48
C SER A 65 -21.47 5.58 18.10
N PRO A 66 -22.44 5.76 19.02
CA PRO A 66 -22.54 6.96 19.85
C PRO A 66 -21.27 7.25 20.65
N LEU A 67 -20.40 6.25 20.80
CA LEU A 67 -19.14 6.34 21.52
C LEU A 67 -18.21 7.42 20.94
N LEU A 68 -18.19 7.62 19.62
CA LEU A 68 -17.32 8.63 19.01
C LEU A 68 -17.66 10.03 19.51
N VAL A 69 -18.96 10.37 19.60
CA VAL A 69 -19.41 11.67 20.12
C VAL A 69 -18.99 11.87 21.58
N MET A 70 -19.07 10.81 22.39
CA MET A 70 -18.64 10.87 23.79
C MET A 70 -17.13 11.08 23.91
N ILE A 71 -16.35 10.31 23.14
CA ILE A 71 -14.89 10.43 23.10
C ILE A 71 -14.47 11.82 22.61
N GLN A 72 -15.10 12.35 21.57
CA GLN A 72 -14.74 13.66 21.01
C GLN A 72 -14.94 14.81 21.99
N ARG A 73 -15.87 14.70 22.95
CA ARG A 73 -16.05 15.70 24.01
C ARG A 73 -14.85 15.79 24.95
N CYS A 74 -14.17 14.68 25.21
CA CYS A 74 -13.00 14.62 26.09
C CYS A 74 -11.65 14.58 25.35
N GLN A 75 -11.63 14.04 24.13
CA GLN A 75 -10.45 13.88 23.26
C GLN A 75 -10.86 14.12 21.80
N PRO A 76 -11.05 15.38 21.39
CA PRO A 76 -11.58 15.73 20.06
C PRO A 76 -10.69 15.25 18.90
N ASP A 77 -9.38 15.20 19.14
CA ASP A 77 -8.31 14.88 18.19
C ASP A 77 -8.00 13.37 18.11
N LEU A 78 -8.67 12.51 18.90
CA LEU A 78 -8.41 11.06 18.86
C LEU A 78 -8.68 10.48 17.46
N LYS A 79 -9.78 10.90 16.83
CA LYS A 79 -10.17 10.40 15.50
C LYS A 79 -9.13 10.76 14.45
N SER A 80 -8.72 12.04 14.38
CA SER A 80 -7.76 12.50 13.37
C SER A 80 -6.42 11.81 13.54
N LYS A 81 -6.00 11.54 14.78
CA LYS A 81 -4.78 10.78 15.06
C LYS A 81 -4.82 9.38 14.42
N TYR A 82 -5.93 8.66 14.54
CA TYR A 82 -6.07 7.34 13.90
C TYR A 82 -6.21 7.44 12.38
N GLU A 83 -6.81 8.50 11.86
CA GLU A 83 -6.80 8.76 10.41
C GLU A 83 -5.38 9.03 9.90
N ASP A 84 -4.51 9.69 10.67
CA ASP A 84 -3.11 9.93 10.32
C ASP A 84 -2.24 8.66 10.47
N ASP A 85 -2.49 7.85 11.49
CA ASP A 85 -1.87 6.52 11.63
C ASP A 85 -2.28 5.60 10.45
N PHE A 86 -3.53 5.69 10.00
CA PHE A 86 -4.02 4.99 8.81
C PHE A 86 -3.26 5.46 7.55
N LYS A 87 -3.15 6.77 7.32
CA LYS A 87 -2.41 7.34 6.17
C LYS A 87 -0.94 6.91 6.19
N THR A 88 -0.32 6.89 7.36
CA THR A 88 1.06 6.44 7.54
C THR A 88 1.21 4.96 7.16
N SER A 89 0.31 4.12 7.65
CA SER A 89 0.29 2.69 7.32
C SER A 89 0.02 2.47 5.83
N LEU A 90 -0.83 3.28 5.21
CA LEU A 90 -1.09 3.24 3.76
C LEU A 90 0.17 3.57 2.96
N LYS A 91 0.91 4.61 3.35
CA LYS A 91 2.21 4.93 2.76
C LYS A 91 3.22 3.80 2.92
N ASP A 92 3.26 3.16 4.09
CA ASP A 92 4.15 2.02 4.31
C ASP A 92 3.78 0.82 3.45
N TYR A 93 2.49 0.55 3.22
CA TYR A 93 2.03 -0.46 2.27
C TYR A 93 2.57 -0.18 0.85
N THR A 94 2.48 1.06 0.37
CA THR A 94 2.93 1.39 -1.01
C THR A 94 4.41 1.11 -1.27
N LYS A 95 5.23 0.96 -0.22
CA LYS A 95 6.65 0.61 -0.36
C LYS A 95 6.89 -0.74 -1.02
N CYS A 96 5.93 -1.68 -1.00
CA CYS A 96 6.07 -2.94 -1.74
C CYS A 96 6.21 -2.76 -3.26
N TYR A 97 5.76 -1.62 -3.82
CA TYR A 97 5.92 -1.29 -5.24
C TYR A 97 7.32 -0.72 -5.56
N THR A 98 8.15 -0.40 -4.55
CA THR A 98 9.46 0.24 -4.74
C THR A 98 10.38 -0.52 -5.71
N PRO A 99 10.54 -1.86 -5.62
CA PRO A 99 11.38 -2.59 -6.57
C PRO A 99 10.92 -2.44 -8.03
N LEU A 100 9.60 -2.43 -8.25
CA LEU A 100 9.03 -2.25 -9.58
C LEU A 100 9.22 -0.81 -10.09
N ILE A 101 9.02 0.18 -9.22
CA ILE A 101 9.29 1.60 -9.51
C ILE A 101 10.76 1.80 -9.92
N ILE A 102 11.69 1.25 -9.13
CA ILE A 102 13.13 1.35 -9.40
C ILE A 102 13.48 0.69 -10.74
N ALA A 103 12.95 -0.51 -11.01
CA ALA A 103 13.21 -1.20 -12.28
C ALA A 103 12.77 -0.38 -13.50
N ILE A 104 11.62 0.29 -13.41
CA ILE A 104 11.11 1.19 -14.45
C ILE A 104 12.01 2.43 -14.58
N GLN A 105 12.31 3.09 -13.46
CA GLN A 105 13.10 4.32 -13.43
C GLN A 105 14.51 4.11 -13.98
N GLN A 106 15.19 3.03 -13.59
CA GLN A 106 16.53 2.70 -14.06
C GLN A 106 16.60 2.59 -15.59
N MET A 107 15.59 1.97 -16.21
CA MET A 107 15.57 1.85 -17.68
C MET A 107 15.22 3.18 -18.37
N LEU A 108 14.32 3.97 -17.79
CA LEU A 108 14.00 5.31 -18.30
C LEU A 108 15.22 6.24 -18.21
N GLU A 109 15.96 6.19 -17.11
CA GLU A 109 17.22 6.93 -16.94
C GLU A 109 18.31 6.46 -17.90
N TYR A 110 18.45 5.13 -18.06
CA TYR A 110 19.38 4.57 -19.04
C TYR A 110 19.10 5.11 -20.44
N ASP A 111 17.83 5.14 -20.84
CA ASP A 111 17.42 5.68 -22.14
C ASP A 111 17.62 7.20 -22.24
N ASN A 112 17.38 7.97 -21.17
CA ASN A 112 17.62 9.40 -21.18
C ASN A 112 19.10 9.75 -21.41
N VAL A 113 20.02 8.94 -20.87
CA VAL A 113 21.47 9.12 -21.02
C VAL A 113 21.98 8.57 -22.37
N ASN A 114 21.54 7.37 -22.74
CA ASN A 114 22.09 6.64 -23.89
C ASN A 114 21.32 6.87 -25.20
N ARG A 115 20.11 7.46 -25.12
CA ARG A 115 19.20 7.77 -26.23
C ARG A 115 19.04 6.58 -27.18
N LEU A 116 18.28 5.56 -26.76
CA LEU A 116 18.17 4.34 -27.55
C LEU A 116 17.57 4.65 -28.92
N SER A 117 18.27 4.21 -29.97
CA SER A 117 17.80 4.34 -31.35
C SER A 117 16.41 3.72 -31.52
N ASP A 118 15.57 4.37 -32.32
CA ASP A 118 14.32 3.78 -32.83
C ASP A 118 14.55 2.87 -34.04
N GLY A 119 15.76 2.91 -34.61
CA GLY A 119 16.21 1.98 -35.64
C GLY A 119 16.95 0.80 -35.05
N LYS A 120 18.14 0.51 -35.59
CA LYS A 120 18.96 -0.62 -35.13
C LYS A 120 19.60 -0.32 -33.78
N LEU A 121 19.24 -1.11 -32.77
CA LEU A 121 19.86 -1.07 -31.44
C LEU A 121 21.29 -1.63 -31.46
N ARG A 122 22.16 -1.05 -30.62
CA ARG A 122 23.48 -1.62 -30.31
C ARG A 122 23.30 -2.85 -29.43
N ASP A 123 24.24 -3.80 -29.49
CA ASP A 123 24.10 -5.05 -28.73
C ASP A 123 24.01 -4.83 -27.23
N ARG A 124 24.78 -3.87 -26.69
CA ARG A 124 24.66 -3.43 -25.29
C ARG A 124 23.26 -2.94 -24.92
N ASP A 125 22.61 -2.15 -25.78
CA ASP A 125 21.26 -1.62 -25.52
C ASP A 125 20.23 -2.76 -25.52
N ARG A 126 20.44 -3.77 -26.38
CA ARG A 126 19.58 -4.97 -26.42
C ARG A 126 19.72 -5.80 -25.15
N GLU A 127 20.95 -5.97 -24.66
CA GLU A 127 21.22 -6.65 -23.40
C GLU A 127 20.59 -5.91 -22.23
N GLN A 128 20.72 -4.57 -22.19
CA GLN A 128 20.10 -3.75 -21.15
C GLN A 128 18.57 -3.86 -21.14
N LEU A 129 17.93 -3.88 -22.31
CA LEU A 129 16.49 -4.09 -22.42
C LEU A 129 16.06 -5.47 -21.92
N LYS A 130 16.82 -6.53 -22.27
CA LYS A 130 16.56 -7.90 -21.78
C LYS A 130 16.65 -7.96 -20.27
N GLU A 131 17.69 -7.39 -19.68
CA GLU A 131 17.88 -7.30 -18.24
C GLU A 131 16.76 -6.51 -17.58
N SER A 132 16.41 -5.34 -18.13
CA SER A 132 15.32 -4.50 -17.61
C SER A 132 13.99 -5.25 -17.55
N PHE A 133 13.59 -5.91 -18.65
CA PHE A 133 12.35 -6.71 -18.66
C PHE A 133 12.42 -7.91 -17.70
N ALA A 134 13.58 -8.55 -17.55
CA ALA A 134 13.76 -9.64 -16.59
C ALA A 134 13.59 -9.17 -15.14
N THR A 135 14.22 -8.05 -14.78
CA THR A 135 14.10 -7.42 -13.45
C THR A 135 12.66 -6.98 -13.18
N LEU A 136 12.00 -6.39 -14.17
CA LEU A 136 10.60 -5.97 -14.07
C LEU A 136 9.66 -7.16 -13.86
N ASN A 137 9.86 -8.25 -14.61
CA ASN A 137 9.06 -9.47 -14.44
C ASN A 137 9.23 -10.05 -13.03
N ALA A 138 10.47 -10.11 -12.53
CA ALA A 138 10.74 -10.58 -11.18
C ALA A 138 10.10 -9.67 -10.11
N ALA A 139 10.14 -8.35 -10.29
CA ALA A 139 9.50 -7.41 -9.38
C ALA A 139 7.97 -7.58 -9.33
N ILE A 140 7.32 -7.77 -10.49
CA ILE A 140 5.88 -8.04 -10.57
C ILE A 140 5.52 -9.39 -9.94
N ASP A 141 6.30 -10.44 -10.22
CA ASP A 141 6.10 -11.79 -9.67
C ASP A 141 6.16 -11.76 -8.13
N ASN A 142 7.19 -11.12 -7.56
CA ASN A 142 7.34 -10.97 -6.11
C ASN A 142 6.21 -10.14 -5.49
N LEU A 143 5.86 -9.00 -6.09
CA LEU A 143 4.77 -8.14 -5.61
C LEU A 143 3.44 -8.91 -5.56
N ARG A 144 3.13 -9.67 -6.63
CA ARG A 144 1.94 -10.52 -6.69
C ARG A 144 1.96 -11.57 -5.60
N GLN A 145 3.07 -12.28 -5.41
CA GLN A 145 3.19 -13.31 -4.39
C GLN A 145 2.97 -12.73 -2.98
N GLN A 146 3.64 -11.63 -2.63
CA GLN A 146 3.47 -10.96 -1.34
C GLN A 146 2.01 -10.57 -1.10
N CYS A 147 1.36 -9.93 -2.08
CA CYS A 147 -0.03 -9.48 -1.94
C CYS A 147 -1.06 -10.63 -1.90
N GLN A 148 -0.72 -11.83 -2.39
CA GLN A 148 -1.55 -13.02 -2.27
C GLN A 148 -1.46 -13.69 -0.89
N GLU A 149 -0.36 -13.48 -0.15
CA GLU A 149 -0.19 -14.00 1.22
C GLU A 149 -0.93 -13.16 2.27
N TYR A 150 -1.29 -11.92 1.93
CA TYR A 150 -1.91 -10.99 2.86
C TYR A 150 -3.43 -11.04 2.83
N ILE A 151 -4.03 -11.02 4.03
CA ILE A 151 -5.49 -11.01 4.20
C ILE A 151 -5.96 -9.58 4.47
N VAL A 152 -6.88 -9.08 3.64
CA VAL A 152 -7.61 -7.80 3.85
C VAL A 152 -9.10 -8.08 3.88
N SER A 153 -9.67 -8.15 5.09
CA SER A 153 -11.05 -8.61 5.31
C SER A 153 -12.11 -7.61 4.86
N ASP A 154 -11.83 -6.31 5.00
CA ASP A 154 -12.77 -5.25 4.66
C ASP A 154 -12.71 -4.94 3.16
N ILE A 155 -13.87 -4.96 2.49
CA ILE A 155 -13.97 -4.81 1.03
C ILE A 155 -13.53 -3.40 0.60
N ASP A 156 -14.03 -2.36 1.27
CA ASP A 156 -13.69 -0.97 0.93
C ASP A 156 -12.20 -0.69 1.12
N LEU A 157 -11.60 -1.23 2.19
CA LEU A 157 -10.16 -1.13 2.42
C LEU A 157 -9.38 -1.84 1.31
N ARG A 158 -9.80 -3.04 0.91
CA ARG A 158 -9.16 -3.80 -0.16
C ARG A 158 -9.20 -3.03 -1.48
N ASP A 159 -10.36 -2.50 -1.86
CA ASP A 159 -10.50 -1.72 -3.09
C ASP A 159 -9.72 -0.41 -3.04
N ARG A 160 -9.63 0.22 -1.87
CA ARG A 160 -8.77 1.38 -1.67
C ARG A 160 -7.30 1.04 -1.88
N LEU A 161 -6.79 -0.05 -1.30
CA LEU A 161 -5.39 -0.46 -1.47
C LEU A 161 -5.05 -0.76 -2.93
N ARG A 162 -5.94 -1.45 -3.65
CA ARG A 162 -5.80 -1.71 -5.09
C ARG A 162 -5.77 -0.41 -5.89
N THR A 163 -6.67 0.52 -5.58
CA THR A 163 -6.74 1.83 -6.25
C THR A 163 -5.47 2.64 -6.05
N GLU A 164 -4.98 2.73 -4.81
CA GLU A 164 -3.72 3.42 -4.49
C GLU A 164 -2.53 2.79 -5.21
N GLY A 165 -2.47 1.46 -5.26
CA GLY A 165 -1.47 0.73 -6.03
C GLY A 165 -1.50 1.08 -7.53
N LYS A 166 -2.69 1.10 -8.14
CA LYS A 166 -2.85 1.46 -9.55
C LYS A 166 -2.45 2.91 -9.82
N LEU A 167 -2.90 3.86 -8.99
CA LEU A 167 -2.54 5.27 -9.11
C LEU A 167 -1.03 5.50 -9.02
N LEU A 168 -0.34 4.69 -8.21
CA LEU A 168 1.10 4.79 -8.04
C LEU A 168 1.90 4.29 -9.27
N ILE A 169 1.49 3.16 -9.87
CA ILE A 169 2.35 2.44 -10.81
C ILE A 169 1.92 2.51 -12.27
N MET A 170 0.63 2.66 -12.56
CA MET A 170 0.12 2.38 -13.91
C MET A 170 0.63 3.36 -14.96
N ASP A 171 0.73 4.65 -14.64
CA ASP A 171 1.18 5.67 -15.60
C ASP A 171 2.65 5.50 -15.98
N MET A 172 3.53 5.21 -14.99
CA MET A 172 4.93 4.95 -15.27
C MET A 172 5.14 3.63 -16.01
N PHE A 173 4.36 2.59 -15.67
CA PHE A 173 4.44 1.32 -16.36
C PHE A 173 3.98 1.43 -17.82
N ARG A 174 2.89 2.16 -18.08
CA ARG A 174 2.42 2.46 -19.45
C ARG A 174 3.48 3.23 -20.23
N THR A 175 4.12 4.22 -19.62
CA THR A 175 5.21 4.99 -20.23
C THR A 175 6.39 4.08 -20.61
N TYR A 176 6.85 3.25 -19.67
CA TYR A 176 7.90 2.26 -19.89
C TYR A 176 7.53 1.29 -21.02
N TYR A 177 6.34 0.68 -20.94
CA TYR A 177 5.89 -0.33 -21.88
C TYR A 177 5.79 0.23 -23.29
N ASN A 178 5.14 1.38 -23.47
CA ASN A 178 4.97 2.01 -24.78
C ASN A 178 6.31 2.37 -25.42
N LYS A 179 7.29 2.80 -24.60
CA LYS A 179 8.61 3.22 -25.09
C LYS A 179 9.50 2.06 -25.51
N PHE A 180 9.46 0.95 -24.78
CA PHE A 180 10.45 -0.11 -24.92
C PHE A 180 9.93 -1.41 -25.50
N SER A 181 8.64 -1.72 -25.37
CA SER A 181 8.08 -3.00 -25.82
C SER A 181 8.30 -3.21 -27.32
N ASN A 182 8.09 -2.19 -28.16
CA ASN A 182 8.18 -2.32 -29.63
C ASN A 182 9.61 -2.30 -30.19
N LYS A 183 10.64 -2.09 -29.36
CA LYS A 183 12.03 -2.07 -29.85
C LYS A 183 12.50 -3.48 -30.26
N ASP A 184 13.35 -3.55 -31.28
CA ASP A 184 13.90 -4.81 -31.80
C ASP A 184 15.15 -5.27 -31.02
N PHE A 185 14.92 -5.71 -29.77
CA PHE A 185 15.98 -6.14 -28.86
C PHE A 185 16.13 -7.66 -28.73
N THR A 186 15.13 -8.43 -29.18
CA THR A 186 15.11 -9.89 -29.06
C THR A 186 14.20 -10.53 -30.09
N ARG A 187 14.57 -11.74 -30.55
CA ARG A 187 13.71 -12.60 -31.38
C ARG A 187 12.66 -13.36 -30.56
N ASN A 188 12.92 -13.61 -29.28
CA ASN A 188 12.01 -14.29 -28.36
C ASN A 188 11.36 -13.24 -27.46
N ARG A 189 10.33 -12.56 -27.96
CA ARG A 189 9.69 -11.42 -27.27
C ARG A 189 8.88 -11.86 -26.07
N GLU A 190 8.12 -12.94 -26.21
CA GLU A 190 7.27 -13.51 -25.16
C GLU A 190 8.03 -13.97 -23.90
N LYS A 191 9.31 -14.34 -24.02
CA LYS A 191 10.17 -14.61 -22.86
C LYS A 191 10.39 -13.37 -21.98
N TYR A 192 10.48 -12.18 -22.57
CA TYR A 192 10.85 -10.96 -21.86
C TYR A 192 9.64 -10.07 -21.57
N ILE A 193 8.74 -9.88 -22.53
CA ILE A 193 7.56 -9.02 -22.40
C ILE A 193 6.39 -9.88 -21.89
N ARG A 194 6.44 -10.30 -20.62
CA ARG A 194 5.40 -11.15 -20.00
C ARG A 194 4.16 -10.36 -19.56
N TYR A 195 4.35 -9.08 -19.26
CA TYR A 195 3.32 -8.22 -18.69
C TYR A 195 3.06 -7.02 -19.60
N ASP A 196 1.82 -6.90 -20.10
CA ASP A 196 1.31 -5.67 -20.69
C ASP A 196 0.54 -4.85 -19.63
N PRO A 197 0.18 -3.58 -19.91
CA PRO A 197 -0.55 -2.75 -18.95
C PRO A 197 -1.86 -3.37 -18.45
N ARG A 198 -2.60 -4.08 -19.30
CA ARG A 198 -3.86 -4.72 -18.91
C ARG A 198 -3.62 -5.89 -17.98
N ILE A 199 -2.56 -6.68 -18.24
CA ILE A 199 -2.19 -7.81 -17.38
C ILE A 199 -1.75 -7.30 -16.00
N LEU A 200 -0.90 -6.26 -15.92
CA LEU A 200 -0.50 -5.70 -14.62
C LEU A 200 -1.70 -5.14 -13.84
N GLU A 201 -2.57 -4.40 -14.52
CA GLU A 201 -3.80 -3.86 -13.92
C GLU A 201 -4.68 -4.98 -13.35
N SER A 202 -4.90 -6.05 -14.13
CA SER A 202 -5.64 -7.22 -13.69
C SER A 202 -4.98 -7.94 -12.51
N ILE A 203 -3.64 -8.03 -12.47
CA ILE A 203 -2.93 -8.59 -11.32
C ILE A 203 -3.22 -7.79 -10.05
N ILE A 204 -3.17 -6.45 -10.13
CA ILE A 204 -3.45 -5.57 -8.98
C ILE A 204 -4.92 -5.68 -8.56
N ASP A 205 -5.85 -5.76 -9.51
CA ASP A 205 -7.28 -5.94 -9.21
C ASP A 205 -7.56 -7.24 -8.44
N ASN A 206 -6.75 -8.29 -8.66
CA ASN A 206 -6.85 -9.56 -7.96
C ASN A 206 -6.01 -9.63 -6.66
N PHE A 207 -5.38 -8.54 -6.22
CA PHE A 207 -4.66 -8.55 -4.93
C PHE A 207 -5.60 -8.79 -3.76
N PHE A 208 -5.09 -9.51 -2.75
CA PHE A 208 -5.82 -9.90 -1.54
C PHE A 208 -7.06 -10.77 -1.78
N GLU A 209 -7.20 -11.37 -2.96
CA GLU A 209 -8.20 -12.39 -3.22
C GLU A 209 -7.68 -13.74 -2.78
N HIS A 210 -8.35 -14.36 -1.82
CA HIS A 210 -8.14 -15.76 -1.51
C HIS A 210 -9.23 -16.54 -2.23
N HIS A 211 -8.84 -17.39 -3.18
CA HIS A 211 -9.73 -18.41 -3.70
C HIS A 211 -10.09 -19.32 -2.52
N SER A 212 -11.32 -19.19 -2.03
CA SER A 212 -11.91 -20.13 -1.08
C SER A 212 -12.23 -21.45 -1.79
#